data_AF-A0AAN2XC45-F1
#
_entry.id   AF-A0AAN2XC45-F1
#
_cell.length_a   1.000
_cell.length_b   1.000
_cell.length_c   1.000
_cell.angle_alpha   90.00
_cell.angle_beta   90.00
_cell.angle_gamma   90.00
#
_symmetry.space_group_name_H-M   'P 1'
#
loop_
_entity.id
_entity.type
_entity.pdbx_description
1 polymer ?
#
loop_
_entity_poly.entity_id
_entity_poly.type
_entity_poly.pdbx_seq_one_letter_code
_entity_poly.pdbx_strand_id
1 'polypeptide(L)'
;MLIDLYEEIKLRKEQPKEGSYTNYLFDKGLDKILKKVGEEATEVVIAAKNDKQELIAEVSDLTYHLLVLLAEKNIPLEAIQKELKNREGKLSTTRDRKEINDL
;
A
#
# COMPACT_ATOMS: atom_id res chain seq x y z
N MET A 1 -2.29 -9.56 12.78
CA MET A 1 -3.11 -9.27 11.58
C MET A 1 -2.27 -8.77 10.41
N LEU A 2 -1.73 -7.53 10.40
CA LEU A 2 -0.89 -7.06 9.28
C LEU A 2 0.49 -7.74 9.21
N ILE A 3 1.07 -8.07 10.36
CA ILE A 3 2.33 -8.84 10.44
C ILE A 3 2.13 -10.22 9.83
N ASP A 4 1.09 -10.95 10.25
CA ASP A 4 0.79 -12.29 9.74
C ASP A 4 0.55 -12.29 8.22
N LEU A 5 -0.18 -11.29 7.72
CA LEU A 5 -0.39 -11.11 6.28
C LEU A 5 0.93 -10.83 5.54
N TYR A 6 1.80 -9.99 6.10
CA TYR A 6 3.10 -9.69 5.50
C TYR A 6 4.02 -10.92 5.47
N GLU A 7 4.03 -11.72 6.54
CA GLU A 7 4.79 -12.97 6.58
C GLU A 7 4.24 -14.01 5.59
N GLU A 8 2.92 -14.14 5.43
CA GLU A 8 2.34 -14.99 4.38
C GLU A 8 2.73 -14.50 2.98
N ILE A 9 2.74 -13.19 2.72
CA ILE A 9 3.18 -12.62 1.44
C ILE A 9 4.65 -12.97 1.17
N LYS A 10 5.53 -12.81 2.16
CA LYS A 10 6.95 -13.20 2.04
C LYS A 10 7.10 -14.71 1.81
N LEU A 11 6.34 -15.51 2.55
CA LEU A 11 6.31 -16.96 2.37
C LEU A 11 5.91 -17.33 0.94
N ARG A 12 4.92 -16.66 0.34
CA ARG A 12 4.56 -16.90 -1.07
C ARG A 12 5.65 -16.50 -2.04
N LYS A 13 6.44 -15.48 -1.74
CA LYS A 13 7.58 -15.09 -2.58
C LYS A 13 8.66 -16.19 -2.58
N GLU A 14 8.93 -16.79 -1.41
CA GLU A 14 9.95 -17.82 -1.22
C GLU A 14 9.48 -19.22 -1.62
N GLN A 15 8.20 -19.52 -1.37
CA GLN A 15 7.53 -20.79 -1.61
C GLN A 15 6.27 -20.55 -2.44
N PRO A 16 6.41 -20.44 -3.78
CA PRO A 16 5.29 -20.18 -4.66
C PRO A 16 4.22 -21.25 -4.57
N LYS A 17 2.95 -20.81 -4.52
CA LYS A 17 1.78 -21.67 -4.65
C LYS A 17 1.11 -21.36 -5.98
N GLU A 18 1.08 -22.34 -6.86
CA GLU A 18 0.45 -22.21 -8.17
C GLU A 18 -1.01 -21.69 -8.05
N GLY A 19 -1.37 -20.76 -8.93
CA GLY A 19 -2.69 -20.11 -8.94
C GLY A 19 -2.90 -19.02 -7.87
N SER A 20 -1.93 -18.75 -7.00
CA SER A 20 -2.04 -17.63 -6.06
C SER A 20 -1.87 -16.27 -6.74
N TYR A 21 -2.77 -15.34 -6.45
CA TYR A 21 -2.66 -13.96 -6.92
C TYR A 21 -1.35 -13.29 -6.49
N THR A 22 -0.90 -13.51 -5.24
CA THR A 22 0.37 -12.98 -4.74
C THR A 22 1.54 -13.45 -5.61
N ASN A 23 1.54 -14.73 -6.02
CA ASN A 23 2.58 -15.26 -6.89
C ASN A 23 2.53 -14.65 -8.29
N TYR A 24 1.34 -14.49 -8.87
CA TYR A 24 1.18 -13.77 -10.13
C TYR A 24 1.79 -12.35 -10.09
N LEU A 25 1.65 -11.62 -8.98
CA LEU A 25 2.26 -10.30 -8.83
C LEU A 25 3.79 -10.37 -8.84
N PHE A 26 4.38 -11.30 -8.10
CA PHE A 26 5.84 -11.50 -8.09
C PHE A 26 6.37 -11.99 -9.44
N ASP A 27 5.66 -12.90 -10.11
CA ASP A 27 6.03 -13.41 -11.44
C ASP A 27 6.03 -12.31 -12.51
N LYS A 28 5.11 -11.34 -12.40
CA LYS A 28 5.08 -10.15 -13.27
C LYS A 28 6.06 -9.07 -12.84
N GLY A 29 6.60 -9.15 -11.63
CA GLY A 29 7.63 -8.26 -11.11
C GLY A 29 7.14 -6.86 -10.74
N LEU A 30 8.13 -6.01 -10.40
CA LEU A 30 7.93 -4.69 -9.81
C LEU A 30 6.95 -3.80 -10.57
N ASP A 31 7.01 -3.74 -11.90
CA ASP A 31 6.15 -2.86 -12.70
C ASP A 31 4.67 -3.20 -12.55
N LYS A 32 4.32 -4.48 -12.42
CA LYS A 32 2.93 -4.89 -12.21
C LYS A 32 2.46 -4.52 -10.80
N ILE A 33 3.32 -4.69 -9.81
CA ILE A 33 3.05 -4.31 -8.42
C ILE A 33 2.82 -2.80 -8.32
N LEU A 34 3.69 -1.98 -8.92
CA LEU A 34 3.56 -0.52 -8.92
C LEU A 34 2.30 -0.04 -9.64
N LYS A 35 1.91 -0.68 -10.75
CA LYS A 35 0.65 -0.39 -11.43
C LYS A 35 -0.54 -0.59 -10.51
N LYS A 36 -0.61 -1.71 -9.78
CA LYS A 36 -1.69 -1.96 -8.81
C LYS A 36 -1.68 -0.92 -7.68
N VAL A 37 -0.52 -0.59 -7.10
CA VAL A 37 -0.43 0.47 -6.08
C VAL A 37 -1.02 1.81 -6.59
N GLY A 38 -0.73 2.20 -7.84
CA GLY A 38 -1.28 3.42 -8.43
C GLY A 38 -2.78 3.36 -8.75
N GLU A 39 -3.24 2.20 -9.20
CA GLU A 39 -4.66 1.89 -9.44
C GLU A 39 -5.47 2.05 -8.15
N GLU A 40 -5.10 1.29 -7.10
CA GLU A 40 -5.80 1.32 -5.80
C GLU A 40 -5.74 2.70 -5.14
N ALA A 41 -4.62 3.41 -5.26
CA ALA A 41 -4.52 4.76 -4.72
C ALA A 41 -5.52 5.73 -5.39
N THR A 42 -5.78 5.56 -6.68
CA THR A 42 -6.78 6.34 -7.41
C THR A 42 -8.19 5.93 -7.02
N GLU A 43 -8.43 4.62 -6.84
CA GLU A 43 -9.72 4.09 -6.41
C GLU A 43 -10.08 4.52 -4.99
N VAL A 44 -9.12 4.58 -4.06
CA VAL A 44 -9.33 5.17 -2.72
C VAL A 44 -9.83 6.62 -2.81
N VAL A 45 -9.26 7.45 -3.69
CA VAL A 45 -9.68 8.86 -3.87
C VAL A 45 -11.11 8.94 -4.40
N ILE A 46 -11.49 8.04 -5.31
CA ILE A 46 -12.84 7.97 -5.87
C ILE A 46 -13.82 7.46 -4.81
N ALA A 47 -13.53 6.34 -4.16
CA ALA A 47 -14.36 5.71 -3.14
C ALA A 47 -14.60 6.63 -1.94
N ALA A 48 -13.61 7.45 -1.55
CA ALA A 48 -13.76 8.45 -0.49
C ALA A 48 -14.85 9.50 -0.77
N LYS A 49 -15.24 9.69 -2.04
CA LYS A 49 -16.32 10.60 -2.44
C LYS A 49 -17.68 9.92 -2.55
N ASN A 50 -17.73 8.59 -2.44
CA ASN A 50 -18.91 7.77 -2.68
C ASN A 50 -19.37 7.08 -1.38
N ASP A 51 -19.07 5.79 -1.21
CA ASP A 51 -19.57 4.94 -0.14
C ASP A 51 -18.47 4.50 0.85
N LYS A 52 -18.87 4.32 2.12
CA LYS A 52 -17.96 3.90 3.19
C LYS A 52 -17.42 2.47 3.00
N GLN A 53 -18.22 1.55 2.48
CA GLN A 53 -17.78 0.17 2.25
C GLN A 53 -16.81 0.09 1.09
N GLU A 54 -17.06 0.84 0.01
CA GLU A 54 -16.09 0.99 -1.08
C GLU A 54 -14.76 1.52 -0.54
N LEU A 55 -14.78 2.58 0.28
CA LEU A 55 -13.54 3.12 0.85
C LEU A 55 -12.79 2.09 1.70
N ILE A 56 -13.50 1.27 2.49
CA ILE A 56 -12.86 0.20 3.28
C ILE A 56 -12.22 -0.84 2.37
N ALA A 57 -12.89 -1.23 1.27
CA ALA A 57 -12.37 -2.17 0.30
C ALA A 57 -11.09 -1.64 -0.37
N GLU A 58 -11.12 -0.43 -0.93
CA GLU A 58 -9.97 0.12 -1.67
C GLU A 58 -8.78 0.44 -0.76
N VAL A 59 -9.03 0.90 0.48
CA VAL A 59 -7.94 1.07 1.45
C VAL A 59 -7.31 -0.27 1.82
N SER A 60 -8.12 -1.33 1.89
CA SER A 60 -7.62 -2.68 2.17
C SER A 60 -6.77 -3.20 1.01
N ASP A 61 -7.20 -3.00 -0.25
CA ASP A 61 -6.43 -3.46 -1.42
C ASP A 61 -5.14 -2.65 -1.61
N LEU A 62 -5.21 -1.32 -1.45
CA LEU A 62 -4.02 -0.47 -1.42
C LEU A 62 -3.04 -0.94 -0.34
N THR A 63 -3.53 -1.25 0.87
CA THR A 63 -2.68 -1.73 1.97
C THR A 63 -2.03 -3.06 1.60
N TYR A 64 -2.78 -4.02 1.05
CA TYR A 64 -2.25 -5.30 0.61
C TYR A 64 -1.17 -5.12 -0.47
N HIS A 65 -1.42 -4.29 -1.48
CA HIS A 65 -0.46 -4.02 -2.55
C HIS A 65 0.79 -3.28 -2.07
N LEU A 66 0.68 -2.41 -1.07
CA LEU A 66 1.84 -1.83 -0.39
C LEU A 66 2.65 -2.90 0.36
N LEU A 67 2.02 -3.84 1.05
CA LEU A 67 2.73 -4.96 1.70
C LEU A 67 3.47 -5.83 0.69
N VAL A 68 2.85 -6.15 -0.46
CA VAL A 68 3.51 -6.88 -1.57
C VAL A 68 4.72 -6.09 -2.09
N LEU A 69 4.59 -4.77 -2.24
CA LEU A 69 5.71 -3.91 -2.64
C LEU A 69 6.86 -3.94 -1.62
N LEU A 70 6.56 -3.88 -0.32
CA LEU A 70 7.60 -3.98 0.72
C LEU A 70 8.33 -5.32 0.66
N ALA A 71 7.61 -6.42 0.49
CA ALA A 71 8.19 -7.75 0.32
C ALA A 71 9.03 -7.85 -0.96
N GLU A 72 8.58 -7.24 -2.06
CA GLU A 72 9.33 -7.17 -3.32
C GLU A 72 10.66 -6.44 -3.13
N LYS A 73 10.66 -5.34 -2.38
CA LYS A 73 11.82 -4.50 -2.09
C LYS A 73 12.66 -4.97 -0.89
N ASN A 74 12.30 -6.09 -0.26
CA ASN A 74 12.94 -6.63 0.94
C ASN A 74 12.97 -5.62 2.11
N ILE A 75 11.90 -4.84 2.27
CA ILE A 75 11.77 -3.84 3.35
C ILE A 75 10.97 -4.47 4.50
N PRO A 76 11.52 -4.56 5.72
CA PRO A 76 10.78 -5.11 6.86
C PRO A 76 9.60 -4.19 7.25
N LEU A 77 8.45 -4.78 7.60
CA LEU A 77 7.26 -4.03 8.02
C LEU A 77 7.54 -3.19 9.28
N GLU A 78 8.45 -3.65 10.14
CA GLU A 78 8.93 -2.96 11.33
C GLU A 78 9.55 -1.59 11.00
N ALA A 79 10.20 -1.45 9.84
CA ALA A 79 10.74 -0.16 9.41
C ALA A 79 9.62 0.84 9.14
N ILE A 80 8.51 0.41 8.52
CA ILE A 80 7.33 1.24 8.30
C ILE A 80 6.63 1.57 9.62
N GLN A 81 6.47 0.59 10.50
CA GLN A 81 5.89 0.81 11.83
C GLN A 81 6.69 1.82 12.65
N LYS A 82 8.03 1.73 12.63
CA LYS A 82 8.92 2.69 13.28
C LYS A 82 8.73 4.09 12.70
N GLU A 83 8.65 4.22 11.38
CA GLU A 83 8.43 5.50 10.72
C GLU A 83 7.05 6.09 11.04
N LEU A 84 6.00 5.27 11.06
CA LEU A 84 4.65 5.71 11.47
C LEU A 84 4.63 6.16 12.93
N LYS A 85 5.29 5.41 13.83
CA LYS A 85 5.43 5.81 15.25
C LYS A 85 6.16 7.15 15.39
N ASN A 86 7.13 7.43 14.53
CA ASN A 86 7.81 8.73 14.53
C ASN A 86 6.90 9.90 14.10
N ARG A 87 5.74 9.64 13.47
CA ARG A 87 4.75 10.65 13.09
C ARG A 87 3.71 10.89 14.18
N GLU A 88 3.47 9.89 15.03
CA GLU A 88 2.57 9.99 16.16
C GLU A 88 2.96 11.14 17.09
N GLY A 89 2.02 12.03 17.39
CA GLY A 89 2.23 13.17 18.29
C GLY A 89 3.02 14.35 17.70
N LYS A 90 3.47 14.29 16.44
CA LYS A 90 4.07 15.45 15.77
C LYS A 90 2.99 16.34 15.15
N LEU A 91 2.99 17.61 15.52
CA LEU A 91 2.20 18.62 14.81
C LEU A 91 2.86 18.90 13.45
N SER A 92 2.06 18.84 12.39
CA SER A 92 2.51 19.22 11.04
C SER A 92 2.96 20.69 11.04
N THR A 93 4.20 20.95 10.62
CA THR A 93 4.66 22.31 10.28
C THR A 93 4.41 22.64 8.82
N THR A 94 3.84 21.70 8.06
CA THR A 94 3.52 21.84 6.65
C THR A 94 2.43 22.89 6.50
N ARG A 95 2.77 23.98 5.80
CA ARG A 95 1.81 25.01 5.40
C ARG A 95 1.29 24.63 4.02
N ASP A 96 0.00 24.77 3.80
CA ASP A 96 -0.57 24.61 2.47
C ASP A 96 0.16 25.53 1.49
N ARG A 97 0.41 25.02 0.28
CA ARG A 97 0.85 25.90 -0.81
C ARG A 97 -0.26 26.92 -1.02
N LYS A 98 0.10 28.21 -1.12
CA LYS A 98 -0.86 29.27 -1.42
C LYS A 98 -1.65 28.85 -2.67
N GLU A 99 -2.96 29.11 -2.65
CA GLU A 99 -3.80 28.99 -3.83
C GLU A 99 -3.12 29.75 -4.99
N ILE A 100 -2.96 29.06 -6.12
CA ILE A 100 -2.48 29.69 -7.35
C ILE A 100 -3.69 30.43 -7.92
N ASN A 101 -3.84 31.69 -7.54
CA ASN A 101 -4.99 32.52 -7.93
C ASN A 101 -4.85 33.18 -9.31
N ASP A 102 -3.73 32.96 -10.01
CA ASP A 102 -3.48 33.55 -11.32
C ASP A 102 -2.93 32.49 -12.29
N LEU A 103 -3.76 32.14 -13.29
CA LEU A 103 -3.39 31.54 -14.58
C LEU A 103 -3.73 32.53 -15.70
#